data_AF-Q96Y69-F1
#
_entry.id   AF-Q96Y69-F1
#
_cell.length_a   1.000
_cell.length_b   1.000
_cell.length_c   1.000
_cell.angle_alpha   90.00
_cell.angle_beta   90.00
_cell.angle_gamma   90.00
#
_symmetry.space_group_name_H-M   'P 1'
#
loop_
_entity.id
_entity.type
_entity.pdbx_description
1 polymer ?
#
loop_
_entity_poly.entity_id
_entity_poly.type
_entity_poly.pdbx_seq_one_letter_code
_entity_poly.pdbx_strand_id
1 'polypeptide(L)'
;MSEYFLNFNGEKIFVILIGHAENKYYLYYPKGDTLVILDDKGNIEMKEILEVIGEAPSGFKVAELSEPWEKVKNRKVVWNIVNEEIEGDNVYVVVKNVKDYRIIENSSAPDRLKYYIFKDADPWEFKDWCCVLIVSTKDINELPPSFKKVYFDEKK
;
A
#
# COMPACT_ATOMS: atom_id res chain seq x y z
N MET A 1 0.00 -11.98 -11.22
CA MET A 1 -0.27 -11.33 -9.93
C MET A 1 0.96 -11.54 -9.07
N SER A 2 1.47 -10.47 -8.50
CA SER A 2 2.66 -10.41 -7.64
C SER A 2 2.28 -10.12 -6.18
N GLU A 3 0.99 -10.14 -5.87
CA GLU A 3 0.38 -9.85 -4.59
C GLU A 3 0.23 -11.14 -3.78
N TYR A 4 0.69 -11.12 -2.53
CA TYR A 4 0.68 -12.29 -1.66
C TYR A 4 0.25 -11.93 -0.25
N PHE A 5 -0.16 -12.95 0.49
CA PHE A 5 -0.32 -12.87 1.93
C PHE A 5 0.66 -13.80 2.62
N LEU A 6 1.40 -13.27 3.59
CA LEU A 6 2.35 -14.04 4.40
C LEU A 6 1.95 -14.03 5.86
N ASN A 7 2.30 -15.10 6.58
CA ASN A 7 2.18 -15.13 8.03
C ASN A 7 3.50 -14.64 8.65
N PHE A 8 3.46 -13.58 9.43
CA PHE A 8 4.62 -13.03 10.14
C PHE A 8 4.21 -12.66 11.57
N ASN A 9 4.96 -13.13 12.57
CA ASN A 9 4.63 -12.94 14.00
C ASN A 9 3.19 -13.32 14.40
N GLY A 10 2.63 -14.35 13.76
CA GLY A 10 1.26 -14.82 14.03
C GLY A 10 0.16 -14.01 13.34
N GLU A 11 0.53 -13.04 12.49
CA GLU A 11 -0.40 -12.18 11.76
C GLU A 11 -0.28 -12.38 10.26
N LYS A 12 -1.39 -12.23 9.54
CA LYS A 12 -1.43 -12.31 8.08
C LYS A 12 -1.21 -10.90 7.50
N ILE A 13 -0.14 -10.73 6.72
CA ILE A 13 0.25 -9.44 6.14
C ILE A 13 0.18 -9.46 4.61
N PHE A 14 -0.29 -8.37 4.00
CA PHE A 14 -0.27 -8.18 2.56
C PHE A 14 1.11 -7.72 2.08
N VAL A 15 1.68 -8.41 1.10
CA VAL A 15 2.99 -8.08 0.54
C VAL A 15 3.00 -8.15 -0.99
N ILE A 16 3.92 -7.41 -1.60
CA ILE A 16 4.06 -7.31 -3.05
C ILE A 16 5.43 -7.84 -3.46
N LEU A 17 5.50 -8.86 -4.30
CA LEU A 17 6.76 -9.36 -4.85
C LEU A 17 7.40 -8.30 -5.74
N ILE A 18 8.63 -7.93 -5.39
CA ILE A 18 9.43 -6.94 -6.11
C ILE A 18 10.50 -7.64 -6.94
N GLY A 19 11.04 -8.77 -6.47
CA GLY A 19 12.02 -9.53 -7.22
C GLY A 19 12.41 -10.83 -6.54
N HIS A 20 13.27 -11.58 -7.21
CA HIS A 20 13.89 -12.77 -6.67
C HIS A 20 15.37 -12.75 -7.06
N ALA A 21 16.23 -13.24 -6.17
CA ALA A 21 17.64 -13.46 -6.47
C ALA A 21 18.12 -14.67 -5.68
N GLU A 22 18.85 -15.56 -6.35
CA GLU A 22 19.31 -16.83 -5.78
C GLU A 22 18.14 -17.59 -5.14
N ASN A 23 18.21 -17.90 -3.85
CA ASN A 23 17.20 -18.64 -3.10
C ASN A 23 16.33 -17.71 -2.22
N LYS A 24 16.22 -16.43 -2.58
CA LYS A 24 15.47 -15.43 -1.81
C LYS A 24 14.42 -14.72 -2.66
N TYR A 25 13.25 -14.54 -2.08
CA TYR A 25 12.18 -13.68 -2.58
C TYR A 25 12.19 -12.36 -1.82
N TYR A 26 12.10 -11.27 -2.57
CA TYR A 26 12.10 -9.91 -2.06
C TYR A 26 10.72 -9.31 -2.26
N LEU A 27 10.05 -9.07 -1.15
CA LEU A 27 8.68 -8.64 -1.07
C LEU A 27 8.64 -7.29 -0.36
N TYR A 28 7.76 -6.40 -0.77
CA TYR A 28 7.51 -5.14 -0.09
C TYR A 28 6.29 -5.30 0.81
N TYR A 29 6.38 -4.87 2.06
CA TYR A 29 5.26 -4.77 2.98
C TYR A 29 4.80 -3.30 3.02
N PRO A 30 3.73 -2.91 2.29
CA PRO A 30 3.39 -1.51 2.09
C PRO A 30 2.96 -0.82 3.39
N LYS A 31 2.19 -1.49 4.24
CA LYS A 31 1.71 -0.88 5.50
C LYS A 31 2.88 -0.41 6.39
N GLY A 32 3.92 -1.24 6.52
CA GLY A 32 5.11 -0.92 7.30
C GLY A 32 6.19 -0.15 6.55
N ASP A 33 6.06 0.03 5.23
CA ASP A 33 7.10 0.56 4.34
C ASP A 33 8.45 -0.14 4.49
N THR A 34 8.45 -1.47 4.43
CA THR A 34 9.63 -2.31 4.72
C THR A 34 9.84 -3.38 3.65
N LEU A 35 11.08 -3.86 3.56
CA LEU A 35 11.45 -4.99 2.72
C LEU A 35 11.32 -6.28 3.54
N VAL A 36 10.60 -7.26 2.99
CA VAL A 36 10.46 -8.61 3.51
C VAL A 36 11.27 -9.55 2.61
N ILE A 37 12.19 -10.29 3.22
CA ILE A 37 13.06 -11.26 2.56
C ILE A 37 12.61 -12.64 3.04
N LEU A 38 12.17 -13.47 2.09
CA LEU A 38 11.74 -14.84 2.33
C LEU A 38 12.75 -15.79 1.67
N ASP A 39 13.36 -16.68 2.45
CA ASP A 39 14.25 -17.71 1.91
C ASP A 39 13.48 -19.01 1.52
N ASP A 40 14.19 -19.92 0.85
CA ASP A 40 13.69 -21.23 0.42
C ASP A 40 13.28 -22.18 1.57
N LYS A 41 13.69 -21.88 2.80
CA LYS A 41 13.33 -22.62 4.02
C LYS A 41 12.11 -22.04 4.72
N GLY A 42 11.56 -20.93 4.22
CA GLY A 42 10.43 -20.24 4.82
C GLY A 42 10.80 -19.27 5.95
N ASN A 43 12.08 -18.97 6.16
CA ASN A 43 12.48 -17.95 7.12
C ASN A 43 12.16 -16.58 6.55
N ILE A 44 11.55 -15.74 7.40
CA ILE A 44 11.18 -14.38 7.04
C ILE A 44 12.06 -13.43 7.82
N GLU A 45 12.72 -12.54 7.08
CA GLU A 45 13.48 -11.42 7.61
C GLU A 45 12.84 -10.12 7.13
N MET A 46 12.77 -9.10 7.98
CA MET A 46 12.23 -7.79 7.63
C MET A 46 13.31 -6.74 7.84
N LYS A 47 13.44 -5.83 6.87
CA LYS A 47 14.46 -4.79 6.83
C LYS A 47 13.84 -3.42 6.57
N GLU A 48 14.46 -2.39 7.12
CA GLU A 48 14.16 -1.01 6.80
C GLU A 48 14.70 -0.67 5.41
N ILE A 49 13.91 0.02 4.59
CA ILE A 49 14.35 0.53 3.30
C ILE A 49 14.95 1.91 3.52
N LEU A 50 16.24 2.08 3.24
CA LEU A 50 16.89 3.39 3.36
C LEU A 50 16.82 4.16 2.05
N GLU A 51 16.99 3.46 0.93
CA GLU A 51 17.06 4.04 -0.41
C GLU A 51 16.77 2.97 -1.46
N VAL A 52 16.22 3.38 -2.61
CA VAL A 52 16.04 2.54 -3.80
C VAL A 52 16.81 3.16 -4.98
N ILE A 53 17.86 2.49 -5.43
CA ILE A 53 18.73 2.91 -6.53
C ILE A 53 18.55 1.95 -7.71
N GLY A 54 17.84 2.39 -8.75
CA GLY A 54 17.60 1.55 -9.93
C GLY A 54 16.57 0.44 -9.66
N GLU A 55 16.87 -0.79 -10.07
CA GLU A 55 15.91 -1.91 -10.03
C GLU A 55 16.09 -2.83 -8.84
N ALA A 56 14.98 -3.41 -8.41
CA ALA A 56 14.93 -4.44 -7.39
C ALA A 56 15.45 -5.80 -7.89
N PRO A 57 16.01 -6.66 -7.02
CA PRO A 57 16.30 -6.41 -5.61
C PRO A 57 17.65 -5.71 -5.37
N SER A 58 18.54 -5.66 -6.37
CA SER A 58 19.90 -5.12 -6.26
C SER A 58 19.99 -3.64 -5.88
N GLY A 59 18.95 -2.86 -6.20
CA GLY A 59 18.87 -1.44 -5.94
C GLY A 59 18.48 -1.06 -4.53
N PHE A 60 18.05 -2.01 -3.69
CA PHE A 60 17.63 -1.69 -2.33
C PHE A 60 18.83 -1.55 -1.41
N LYS A 61 18.98 -0.37 -0.82
CA LYS A 61 19.84 -0.16 0.34
C LYS A 61 18.99 -0.33 1.60
N VAL A 62 19.37 -1.27 2.45
CA VAL A 62 18.57 -1.67 3.61
C VAL A 62 19.37 -1.70 4.90
N ALA A 63 18.66 -1.63 6.02
CA ALA A 63 19.20 -1.81 7.37
C ALA A 63 18.29 -2.70 8.22
N GLU A 64 18.77 -3.09 9.40
CA GLU A 64 17.89 -3.68 10.42
C GLU A 64 16.74 -2.72 10.75
N LEU A 65 15.61 -3.30 11.14
CA LEU A 65 14.49 -2.50 11.65
C LEU A 65 14.95 -1.71 12.89
N SER A 66 14.71 -0.41 12.87
CA SER A 66 14.98 0.48 14.00
C SER A 66 13.88 0.42 15.07
N GLU A 67 12.74 -0.20 14.75
CA GLU A 67 11.54 -0.25 15.57
C GLU A 67 11.00 -1.68 15.73
N PRO A 68 10.31 -1.98 16.85
CA PRO A 68 9.66 -3.28 17.04
C PRO A 68 8.46 -3.47 16.11
N TRP A 69 8.12 -4.73 15.84
CA TRP A 69 7.01 -5.12 14.96
C TRP A 69 5.69 -4.39 15.23
N GLU A 70 5.31 -4.25 16.51
CA GLU A 70 4.08 -3.55 16.90
C GLU A 70 4.02 -2.09 16.44
N LYS A 71 5.18 -1.42 16.29
CA LYS A 71 5.21 -0.08 15.69
C LYS A 71 5.16 -0.15 14.18
N VAL A 72 5.94 -1.04 13.56
CA VAL A 72 6.02 -1.20 12.10
C VAL A 72 4.65 -1.48 11.49
N LYS A 73 3.88 -2.43 12.05
CA LYS A 73 2.56 -2.79 11.51
C LYS A 73 1.49 -1.71 11.70
N ASN A 74 1.75 -0.71 12.53
CA ASN A 74 0.84 0.40 12.82
C ASN A 74 1.34 1.74 12.24
N ARG A 75 2.39 1.73 11.40
CA ARG A 75 2.87 2.94 10.71
C ARG A 75 1.72 3.56 9.90
N LYS A 76 1.65 4.90 9.97
CA LYS A 76 0.61 5.69 9.29
C LYS A 76 0.90 5.75 7.80
N VAL A 77 -0.14 5.62 6.99
CA VAL A 77 -0.10 5.84 5.55
C VAL A 77 -0.77 7.18 5.29
N VAL A 78 -0.08 8.06 4.58
CA VAL A 78 -0.55 9.40 4.24
C VAL A 78 -0.69 9.50 2.73
N TRP A 79 -1.93 9.63 2.28
CA TRP A 79 -2.26 9.89 0.90
C TRP A 79 -2.22 11.39 0.62
N ASN A 80 -1.56 11.78 -0.46
CA ASN A 80 -1.73 13.09 -1.06
C ASN A 80 -2.73 12.96 -2.19
N ILE A 81 -3.93 13.51 -2.04
CA ILE A 81 -4.99 13.49 -3.05
C ILE A 81 -5.36 14.93 -3.36
N VAL A 82 -5.02 15.41 -4.56
CA VAL A 82 -5.32 16.77 -5.03
C VAL A 82 -4.88 17.85 -4.01
N ASN A 83 -3.64 17.73 -3.53
CA ASN A 83 -3.02 18.60 -2.51
C ASN A 83 -3.64 18.55 -1.11
N GLU A 84 -4.48 17.56 -0.82
CA GLU A 84 -4.95 17.29 0.54
C GLU A 84 -4.28 16.03 1.10
N GLU A 85 -3.81 16.12 2.34
CA GLU A 85 -3.26 14.97 3.07
C GLU A 85 -4.37 14.19 3.77
N ILE A 86 -4.45 12.89 3.49
CA ILE A 86 -5.45 11.98 4.03
C ILE A 86 -4.72 10.80 4.67
N GLU A 87 -4.74 10.76 6.00
CA GLU A 87 -4.24 9.59 6.75
C GLU A 87 -5.24 8.42 6.65
N GLY A 88 -4.79 7.27 6.18
CA GLY A 88 -5.56 6.03 6.08
C GLY A 88 -4.84 4.96 5.25
N ASP A 89 -4.95 3.69 5.65
CA ASP A 89 -4.29 2.57 4.96
C ASP A 89 -4.78 2.45 3.52
N ASN A 90 -6.10 2.57 3.36
CA ASN A 90 -6.77 2.65 2.08
C ASN A 90 -7.72 3.85 2.07
N VAL A 91 -8.00 4.38 0.89
CA VAL A 91 -8.88 5.54 0.71
C VAL A 91 -9.93 5.22 -0.34
N TYR A 92 -11.18 5.57 -0.05
CA TYR A 92 -12.30 5.50 -0.98
C TYR A 92 -12.75 6.92 -1.32
N VAL A 93 -12.49 7.36 -2.54
CA VAL A 93 -12.86 8.69 -3.02
C VAL A 93 -14.15 8.61 -3.81
N VAL A 94 -15.18 9.31 -3.33
CA VAL A 94 -16.44 9.51 -4.05
C VAL A 94 -16.27 10.70 -5.00
N VAL A 95 -16.47 10.48 -6.29
CA VAL A 95 -16.44 11.51 -7.34
C VAL A 95 -17.81 11.72 -7.96
N LYS A 96 -18.05 12.90 -8.53
CA LYS A 96 -19.32 13.21 -9.20
C LYS A 96 -19.35 12.70 -10.63
N ASN A 97 -18.21 12.68 -11.31
CA ASN A 97 -18.16 12.33 -12.72
C ASN A 97 -16.87 11.56 -13.10
N VAL A 98 -16.86 10.96 -14.29
CA VAL A 98 -15.75 10.13 -14.78
C VAL A 98 -14.48 10.94 -15.11
N LYS A 99 -14.58 12.26 -15.34
CA LYS A 99 -13.40 13.10 -15.59
C LYS A 99 -12.57 13.27 -14.31
N ASP A 100 -13.23 13.41 -13.17
CA ASP A 100 -12.60 13.52 -11.85
C ASP A 100 -11.69 12.31 -11.54
N TYR A 101 -12.06 11.12 -12.04
CA TYR A 101 -11.24 9.92 -11.93
C TYR A 101 -9.82 10.15 -12.45
N ARG A 102 -9.69 10.74 -13.64
CA ARG A 102 -8.37 10.99 -14.26
C ARG A 102 -7.57 12.04 -13.50
N ILE A 103 -8.23 13.00 -12.87
CA ILE A 103 -7.55 14.01 -12.05
C ILE A 103 -6.93 13.32 -10.84
N ILE A 104 -7.71 12.51 -10.13
CA ILE A 104 -7.25 11.79 -8.94
C ILE A 104 -6.16 10.78 -9.30
N GLU A 105 -6.35 9.96 -10.34
CA GLU A 105 -5.37 8.95 -10.78
C GLU A 105 -3.99 9.55 -11.08
N ASN A 106 -3.93 10.75 -11.69
CA ASN A 106 -2.67 11.38 -12.08
C ASN A 106 -2.02 12.22 -10.96
N SER A 107 -2.77 12.58 -9.93
CA SER A 107 -2.30 13.52 -8.88
C SER A 107 -2.26 12.89 -7.49
N SER A 108 -2.65 11.62 -7.36
CA SER A 108 -2.74 10.94 -6.08
C SER A 108 -1.64 9.92 -5.89
N ALA A 109 -0.94 10.04 -4.78
CA ALA A 109 0.05 9.06 -4.35
C ALA A 109 0.15 9.06 -2.83
N PRO A 110 0.29 7.90 -2.19
CA PRO A 110 0.68 7.80 -0.80
C PRO A 110 2.19 7.99 -0.64
N ASP A 111 2.61 8.20 0.60
CA ASP A 111 3.99 8.10 1.07
C ASP A 111 4.49 6.63 1.08
N ARG A 112 4.28 5.89 -0.03
CA ARG A 112 4.64 4.47 -0.17
C ARG A 112 5.26 4.18 -1.52
N LEU A 113 6.21 3.23 -1.53
CA LEU A 113 6.92 2.82 -2.72
C LEU A 113 6.02 2.20 -3.79
N LYS A 114 5.00 1.46 -3.37
CA LYS A 114 3.99 0.86 -4.25
C LYS A 114 2.60 1.01 -3.66
N TYR A 115 1.64 1.26 -4.54
CA TYR A 115 0.24 1.46 -4.23
C TYR A 115 -0.61 1.10 -5.44
N TYR A 116 -1.91 1.00 -5.23
CA TYR A 116 -2.87 0.67 -6.27
C TYR A 116 -3.97 1.72 -6.35
N ILE A 117 -4.36 2.07 -7.57
CA ILE A 117 -5.51 2.92 -7.84
C ILE A 117 -6.50 2.11 -8.67
N PHE A 118 -7.74 2.00 -8.19
CA PHE A 118 -8.81 1.28 -8.88
C PHE A 118 -10.01 2.20 -9.13
N LYS A 119 -10.72 1.89 -10.20
CA LYS A 119 -11.96 2.58 -10.59
C LYS A 119 -13.18 1.75 -10.25
N ASP A 120 -14.13 2.34 -9.50
CA ASP A 120 -15.44 1.74 -9.19
C ASP A 120 -15.38 0.29 -8.64
N ALA A 121 -14.24 -0.08 -8.02
CA ALA A 121 -14.01 -1.41 -7.47
C ALA A 121 -14.70 -1.58 -6.10
N ASP A 122 -14.99 -2.82 -5.71
CA ASP A 122 -15.55 -3.11 -4.39
C ASP A 122 -14.45 -3.07 -3.32
N PRO A 123 -14.49 -2.15 -2.34
CA PRO A 123 -13.47 -2.07 -1.30
C PRO A 123 -13.37 -3.33 -0.42
N TRP A 124 -14.44 -4.14 -0.32
CA TRP A 124 -14.40 -5.37 0.47
C TRP A 124 -13.43 -6.41 -0.07
N GLU A 125 -13.12 -6.38 -1.37
CA GLU A 125 -12.10 -7.23 -2.00
C GLU A 125 -10.68 -6.87 -1.54
N PHE A 126 -10.48 -5.63 -1.09
CA PHE A 126 -9.17 -5.06 -0.72
C PHE A 126 -9.06 -4.75 0.78
N LYS A 127 -10.00 -5.25 1.60
CA LYS A 127 -10.08 -4.93 3.04
C LYS A 127 -8.81 -5.27 3.82
N ASP A 128 -8.08 -6.30 3.39
CA ASP A 128 -6.86 -6.81 4.03
C ASP A 128 -5.58 -6.29 3.33
N TRP A 129 -5.71 -5.38 2.37
CA TRP A 129 -4.59 -4.84 1.59
C TRP A 129 -4.12 -3.51 2.15
N CYS A 130 -2.89 -3.13 1.78
CA CYS A 130 -2.43 -1.74 1.75
C CYS A 130 -1.55 -1.57 0.51
N CYS A 131 -1.50 -0.44 -0.18
CA CYS A 131 -2.21 0.80 0.09
C CYS A 131 -3.02 1.13 -1.16
N VAL A 132 -4.33 1.09 -1.00
CA VAL A 132 -5.30 1.08 -2.10
C VAL A 132 -6.12 2.36 -2.09
N LEU A 133 -6.19 3.01 -3.25
CA LEU A 133 -7.11 4.09 -3.55
C LEU A 133 -8.20 3.57 -4.47
N ILE A 134 -9.46 3.67 -4.07
CA ILE A 134 -10.59 3.39 -4.94
C ILE A 134 -11.29 4.70 -5.24
N VAL A 135 -11.38 5.05 -6.52
CA VAL A 135 -12.09 6.24 -6.98
C VAL A 135 -13.37 5.79 -7.63
N SER A 136 -14.50 6.25 -7.12
CA SER A 136 -15.81 5.70 -7.46
C SER A 136 -16.85 6.79 -7.63
N THR A 137 -17.69 6.61 -8.64
CA THR A 137 -18.91 7.42 -8.82
C THR A 137 -20.04 7.00 -7.88
N LYS A 138 -19.88 5.85 -7.21
CA LYS A 138 -20.87 5.30 -6.29
C LYS A 138 -20.52 5.70 -4.87
N ASP A 139 -21.46 6.31 -4.17
CA ASP A 139 -21.37 6.49 -2.74
C ASP A 139 -21.93 5.24 -2.03
N ILE A 140 -21.07 4.53 -1.29
CA ILE A 140 -21.41 3.32 -0.56
C ILE A 140 -21.37 3.59 0.94
N ASN A 141 -22.44 3.28 1.66
CA ASN A 141 -22.57 3.66 3.07
C ASN A 141 -21.60 2.92 3.99
N GLU A 142 -21.32 1.65 3.69
CA GLU A 142 -20.50 0.77 4.53
C GLU A 142 -19.19 0.46 3.82
N LEU A 143 -18.08 0.81 4.47
CA LEU A 143 -16.73 0.52 4.02
C LEU A 143 -16.06 -0.44 5.00
N PRO A 144 -15.14 -1.31 4.52
CA PRO A 144 -14.27 -2.06 5.42
C PRO A 144 -13.47 -1.09 6.32
N PRO A 145 -13.13 -1.48 7.56
CA PRO A 145 -12.47 -0.58 8.52
C PRO A 145 -11.13 0.01 8.08
N SER A 146 -10.43 -0.64 7.14
CA SER A 146 -9.16 -0.17 6.58
C SER A 146 -9.32 0.98 5.58
N PHE A 147 -10.54 1.27 5.12
CA PHE A 147 -10.83 2.31 4.15
C PHE A 147 -11.38 3.57 4.80
N LYS A 148 -10.76 4.71 4.47
CA LYS A 148 -11.28 6.05 4.79
C LYS A 148 -12.06 6.60 3.61
N LYS A 149 -13.33 6.96 3.83
CA LYS A 149 -14.14 7.66 2.81
C LYS A 149 -13.77 9.13 2.74
N VAL A 150 -13.61 9.65 1.53
CA VAL A 150 -13.52 11.08 1.24
C VAL A 150 -14.41 11.44 0.05
N TYR A 151 -14.89 12.67 0.01
CA TYR A 151 -15.67 13.19 -1.11
C TYR A 151 -14.81 14.16 -1.88
N PHE A 152 -14.64 13.91 -3.17
CA PHE A 152 -14.03 14.85 -4.07
C PHE A 152 -15.12 15.74 -4.66
N ASP A 153 -15.04 17.02 -4.30
CA ASP A 153 -15.77 18.07 -4.99
C ASP A 153 -14.71 18.97 -5.64
N GLU A 154 -14.61 18.92 -6.97
CA GLU A 154 -13.85 19.92 -7.71
C GLU A 154 -14.50 21.26 -7.36
N LYS A 155 -13.89 22.02 -6.44
CA LYS A 155 -14.37 23.37 -6.11
C LYS A 155 -14.46 24.12 -7.45
N LYS A 156 -15.68 24.55 -7.76
CA LYS A 156 -16.05 25.42 -8.88
C LYS A 156 -14.98 26.44 -9.25
#